data_AF-A0A1R2CL81-F1
#
_entry.id   AF-A0A1R2CL81-F1
#
_cell.length_a   1.000
_cell.length_b   1.000
_cell.length_c   1.000
_cell.angle_alpha   90.00
_cell.angle_beta   90.00
_cell.angle_gamma   90.00
#
_symmetry.space_group_name_H-M   'P 1'
#
loop_
_entity.id
_entity.type
_entity.pdbx_description
1 polymer ?
#
loop_
_entity_poly.entity_id
_entity_poly.type
_entity_poly.pdbx_seq_one_letter_code
_entity_poly.pdbx_strand_id
1 'polypeptide(L)'
;MVEYLPRGMQMKYYFPEEDEIIFEWWIPMTTLEPYDWIGFAIQDVKWARNSFEADYYILVRSDKQFHDYYLDHEGNPVLDIYLGGSDDIIKTLTVEYTTHTIFSIQRRLVTGDLFDTDLVLERPYMIKWALGVMEDGEVAQHGMLDIGFEYFVLSELYEDRNHDEMTVYGPFVNYPPEYNNPPFERKPENFEWSMMVEDYFMGEVFDPENFYISDPEGDPAIVLAAP
;
A
#
# COMPACT_ATOMS: atom_id res chain seq x y z
N MET A 1 -4.16 2.27 10.92
CA MET A 1 -3.61 0.90 10.94
C MET A 1 -2.22 0.90 10.32
N VAL A 2 -1.38 -0.11 10.55
CA VAL A 2 0.02 -0.14 10.11
C VAL A 2 0.36 -1.50 9.53
N GLU A 3 1.04 -1.51 8.39
CA GLU A 3 1.64 -2.66 7.72
C GLU A 3 3.15 -2.42 7.59
N TYR A 4 3.98 -3.38 8.01
CA TYR A 4 5.44 -3.25 7.90
C TYR A 4 5.97 -3.81 6.59
N LEU A 5 6.62 -2.95 5.81
CA LEU A 5 7.22 -3.30 4.54
C LEU A 5 8.74 -3.50 4.69
N PRO A 6 9.38 -4.24 3.76
CA PRO A 6 10.83 -4.36 3.75
C PRO A 6 11.54 -2.99 3.75
N ARG A 7 12.81 -2.98 4.16
CA ARG A 7 13.66 -1.77 4.25
C ARG A 7 13.15 -0.74 5.29
N GLY A 8 12.43 -1.20 6.30
CA GLY A 8 11.95 -0.38 7.42
C GLY A 8 10.86 0.61 7.01
N MET A 9 10.24 0.40 5.85
CA MET A 9 9.10 1.20 5.39
C MET A 9 7.85 0.75 6.12
N GLN A 10 6.88 1.65 6.27
CA GLN A 10 5.56 1.32 6.82
C GLN A 10 4.50 1.89 5.91
N MET A 11 3.44 1.13 5.68
CA MET A 11 2.20 1.66 5.12
C MET A 11 1.21 1.81 6.27
N LYS A 12 0.63 2.99 6.42
CA LYS A 12 -0.49 3.22 7.30
C LYS A 12 -1.71 3.56 6.47
N TYR A 13 -2.88 3.21 6.98
CA TYR A 13 -4.11 3.67 6.39
C TYR A 13 -5.19 3.93 7.43
N TYR A 14 -6.13 4.80 7.06
CA TYR A 14 -7.31 5.15 7.85
C TYR A 14 -8.39 5.77 6.96
N PHE A 15 -9.63 5.74 7.42
CA PHE A 15 -10.78 6.25 6.70
C PHE A 15 -11.16 7.63 7.26
N PRO A 16 -10.85 8.74 6.56
CA PRO A 16 -11.25 10.07 7.01
C PRO A 16 -12.77 10.29 6.93
N GLU A 17 -13.44 9.60 6.01
CA GLU A 17 -14.88 9.61 5.74
C GLU A 17 -15.34 8.18 5.39
N GLU A 18 -16.66 7.93 5.29
CA GLU A 18 -17.24 6.59 5.07
C GLU A 18 -16.82 5.93 3.74
N ASP A 19 -16.58 6.74 2.70
CA ASP A 19 -16.26 6.28 1.34
C ASP A 19 -14.85 6.67 0.88
N GLU A 20 -13.99 7.10 1.81
CA GLU A 20 -12.63 7.56 1.50
C GLU A 20 -11.58 6.84 2.35
N ILE A 21 -10.38 6.72 1.80
CA ILE A 21 -9.21 6.18 2.47
C ILE A 21 -8.02 7.09 2.27
N ILE A 22 -7.22 7.22 3.32
CA ILE A 22 -5.88 7.78 3.25
C ILE A 22 -4.87 6.66 3.44
N PHE A 23 -3.96 6.51 2.49
CA PHE A 23 -2.74 5.73 2.65
C PHE A 23 -1.58 6.68 2.97
N GLU A 24 -0.75 6.30 3.93
CA GLU A 24 0.49 6.99 4.28
C GLU A 24 1.67 6.03 4.21
N TRP A 25 2.71 6.37 3.46
CA TRP A 25 3.94 5.60 3.41
C TRP A 25 5.03 6.33 4.16
N TRP A 26 5.48 5.72 5.24
CA TRP A 26 6.51 6.22 6.13
C TRP A 26 7.82 5.57 5.74
N ILE A 27 8.73 6.35 5.19
CA ILE A 27 9.93 5.83 4.53
C ILE A 27 11.17 6.42 5.19
N PRO A 28 12.03 5.59 5.78
CA PRO A 28 13.30 6.06 6.34
C PRO A 28 14.11 6.82 5.30
N MET A 29 14.71 7.95 5.69
CA MET A 29 15.55 8.73 4.77
C MET A 29 16.71 7.90 4.22
N THR A 30 17.28 6.99 5.02
CA THR A 30 18.32 6.06 4.57
C THR A 30 17.87 5.11 3.45
N THR A 31 16.56 4.83 3.37
CA THR A 31 15.96 4.03 2.30
C THR A 31 15.66 4.90 1.09
N LEU A 32 15.22 6.14 1.30
CA LEU A 32 14.74 7.04 0.23
C LEU A 32 15.85 7.83 -0.48
N GLU A 33 16.91 8.21 0.22
CA GLU A 33 17.98 9.10 -0.29
C GLU A 33 18.57 8.69 -1.65
N PRO A 34 18.82 7.40 -1.95
CA PRO A 34 19.40 6.99 -3.22
C PRO A 34 18.46 7.07 -4.44
N TYR A 35 17.17 7.36 -4.24
CA TYR A 35 16.13 7.24 -5.26
C TYR A 35 15.47 8.57 -5.55
N ASP A 36 15.06 8.77 -6.80
CA ASP A 36 14.42 9.98 -7.29
C ASP A 36 12.90 9.86 -7.36
N TRP A 37 12.38 8.64 -7.48
CA TRP A 37 10.96 8.36 -7.53
C TRP A 37 10.59 7.17 -6.67
N ILE A 38 9.32 7.15 -6.28
CA ILE A 38 8.69 6.06 -5.56
C ILE A 38 7.35 5.68 -6.20
N GLY A 39 7.10 4.38 -6.30
CA GLY A 39 5.85 3.83 -6.79
C GLY A 39 5.21 2.93 -5.75
N PHE A 40 3.90 3.04 -5.62
CA PHE A 40 3.06 2.08 -4.91
C PHE A 40 2.00 1.57 -5.87
N ALA A 41 1.55 0.34 -5.68
CA ALA A 41 0.42 -0.16 -6.44
C ALA A 41 -0.49 -1.02 -5.59
N ILE A 42 -1.80 -0.88 -5.77
CA ILE A 42 -2.77 -1.75 -5.12
C ILE A 42 -3.28 -2.74 -6.17
N GLN A 43 -3.17 -4.02 -5.85
CA GLN A 43 -3.65 -5.11 -6.69
C GLN A 43 -4.70 -5.93 -5.94
N ASP A 44 -5.80 -6.21 -6.64
CA ASP A 44 -6.77 -7.23 -6.22
C ASP A 44 -6.12 -8.62 -6.25
N VAL A 45 -6.21 -9.36 -5.14
CA VAL A 45 -5.59 -10.68 -4.99
C VAL A 45 -6.18 -11.77 -5.90
N LYS A 46 -7.29 -11.49 -6.61
CA LYS A 46 -7.76 -12.36 -7.70
C LYS A 46 -6.72 -12.49 -8.81
N TRP A 47 -5.88 -11.47 -8.98
CA TRP A 47 -4.81 -11.45 -9.97
C TRP A 47 -3.58 -12.18 -9.46
N ALA A 48 -2.82 -12.75 -10.39
CA ALA A 48 -1.57 -13.40 -10.05
C ALA A 48 -0.60 -12.38 -9.41
N ARG A 49 0.24 -12.82 -8.46
CA ARG A 49 1.24 -11.96 -7.83
C ARG A 49 2.10 -11.17 -8.83
N ASN A 50 2.44 -11.82 -9.94
CA ASN A 50 3.27 -11.29 -11.01
C ASN A 50 2.47 -10.69 -12.17
N SER A 51 1.15 -10.53 -12.05
CA SER A 51 0.42 -9.74 -13.04
C SER A 51 0.81 -8.28 -12.94
N PHE A 52 0.59 -7.57 -14.03
CA PHE A 52 0.80 -6.14 -14.09
C PHE A 52 -0.47 -5.39 -13.69
N GLU A 53 -1.64 -6.02 -13.79
CA GLU A 53 -2.97 -5.51 -13.45
C GLU A 53 -3.02 -5.02 -12.01
N ALA A 54 -2.77 -3.72 -11.84
CA ALA A 54 -2.81 -3.02 -10.57
C ALA A 54 -3.05 -1.54 -10.85
N ASP A 55 -3.47 -0.86 -9.79
CA ASP A 55 -3.69 0.57 -9.71
C ASP A 55 -2.42 1.20 -9.13
N TYR A 56 -1.69 2.01 -9.91
CA TYR A 56 -0.33 2.47 -9.62
C TYR A 56 -0.28 3.97 -9.30
N TYR A 57 0.33 4.29 -8.17
CA TYR A 57 0.63 5.66 -7.76
C TYR A 57 2.13 5.89 -7.81
N ILE A 58 2.58 6.77 -8.70
CA ILE A 58 4.02 7.10 -8.82
C ILE A 58 4.24 8.57 -8.48
N LEU A 59 5.18 8.81 -7.57
CA LEU A 59 5.64 10.14 -7.18
C LEU A 59 7.10 10.31 -7.56
N VAL A 60 7.38 11.33 -8.35
CA VAL A 60 8.74 11.85 -8.54
C VAL A 60 8.99 12.84 -7.40
N ARG A 61 10.11 12.68 -6.69
CA ARG A 61 10.39 13.44 -5.45
C ARG A 61 10.53 14.94 -5.68
N SER A 62 10.97 15.38 -6.87
CA SER A 62 10.99 16.79 -7.24
C SER A 62 9.59 17.40 -7.31
N ASP A 63 8.61 16.58 -7.67
CA ASP A 63 7.25 17.02 -8.01
C ASP A 63 6.35 16.99 -6.77
N LYS A 64 6.70 16.14 -5.78
CA LYS A 64 6.03 16.02 -4.47
C LYS A 64 4.55 15.68 -4.55
N GLN A 65 4.12 15.15 -5.69
CA GLN A 65 2.75 14.77 -6.00
C GLN A 65 2.74 13.36 -6.59
N PHE A 66 1.75 12.55 -6.21
CA PHE A 66 1.49 11.29 -6.88
C PHE A 66 0.70 11.54 -8.16
N HIS A 67 1.02 10.77 -9.17
CA HIS A 67 0.21 10.66 -10.36
C HIS A 67 -0.36 9.24 -10.46
N ASP A 68 -1.55 9.18 -11.05
CA ASP A 68 -2.37 7.99 -11.18
C ASP A 68 -2.08 7.26 -12.50
N TYR A 69 -1.75 5.98 -12.41
CA TYR A 69 -1.37 5.17 -13.56
C TYR A 69 -1.95 3.76 -13.49
N TYR A 70 -2.03 3.16 -14.66
CA TYR A 70 -2.45 1.78 -14.83
C TYR A 70 -1.49 1.02 -15.74
N LEU A 71 -1.41 -0.28 -15.49
CA LEU A 71 -0.69 -1.21 -16.34
C LEU A 71 -1.35 -2.59 -16.28
N ASP A 72 -1.45 -3.28 -17.41
CA ASP A 72 -1.97 -4.65 -17.52
C ASP A 72 -1.03 -5.57 -18.33
N HIS A 73 0.16 -5.07 -18.70
CA HIS A 73 1.14 -5.79 -19.51
C HIS A 73 2.56 -5.42 -19.14
N GLU A 74 3.53 -6.14 -19.70
CA GLU A 74 4.95 -5.79 -19.54
C GLU A 74 5.24 -4.45 -20.22
N GLY A 75 5.68 -3.46 -19.44
CA GLY A 75 5.97 -2.13 -19.95
C GLY A 75 6.03 -1.08 -18.86
N ASN A 76 5.97 0.18 -19.28
CA ASN A 76 5.83 1.31 -18.37
C ASN A 76 4.34 1.58 -18.13
N PRO A 77 3.94 1.86 -16.88
CA PRO A 77 2.57 2.25 -16.56
C PRO A 77 2.20 3.55 -17.29
N VAL A 78 0.93 3.66 -17.67
CA VAL A 78 0.39 4.77 -18.47
C VAL A 78 -0.56 5.56 -17.59
N LEU A 79 -0.49 6.89 -17.64
CA LEU A 79 -1.41 7.75 -16.91
C LEU A 79 -2.87 7.44 -17.27
N ASP A 80 -3.73 7.34 -16.27
CA ASP A 80 -5.12 6.89 -16.45
C ASP A 80 -5.92 7.82 -17.35
N ILE A 81 -5.67 9.13 -17.24
CA ILE A 81 -6.23 10.15 -18.13
C ILE A 81 -5.94 9.90 -19.61
N TYR A 82 -4.86 9.19 -19.95
CA TYR A 82 -4.51 8.84 -21.34
C TYR A 82 -5.15 7.53 -21.81
N LEU A 83 -5.59 6.69 -20.87
CA LEU A 83 -6.38 5.48 -21.14
C LEU A 83 -7.88 5.79 -21.22
N GLY A 84 -8.29 6.99 -20.82
CA GLY A 84 -9.68 7.44 -20.79
C GLY A 84 -10.34 7.30 -19.43
N GLY A 85 -9.54 7.06 -18.38
CA GLY A 85 -9.92 7.08 -16.97
C GLY A 85 -9.95 8.49 -16.36
N SER A 86 -10.12 8.53 -15.05
CA SER A 86 -10.00 9.69 -14.17
C SER A 86 -8.66 9.68 -13.43
N ASP A 87 -8.32 10.83 -12.85
CA ASP A 87 -7.35 10.90 -11.75
C ASP A 87 -8.19 10.91 -10.48
N ASP A 88 -8.18 9.81 -9.75
CA ASP A 88 -9.06 9.60 -8.59
C ASP A 88 -8.37 9.94 -7.25
N ILE A 89 -7.20 10.57 -7.33
CA ILE A 89 -6.50 11.14 -6.18
C ILE A 89 -7.20 12.43 -5.75
N ILE A 90 -7.87 12.39 -4.60
CA ILE A 90 -8.51 13.56 -3.98
C ILE A 90 -7.44 14.53 -3.47
N LYS A 91 -6.37 13.99 -2.87
CA LYS A 91 -5.33 14.78 -2.25
C LYS A 91 -4.02 14.00 -2.13
N THR A 92 -2.91 14.69 -2.35
CA THR A 92 -1.57 14.22 -1.95
C THR A 92 -1.02 15.10 -0.83
N LEU A 93 -0.24 14.50 0.07
CA LEU A 93 0.56 15.23 1.06
C LEU A 93 1.97 14.62 1.13
N THR A 94 2.98 15.48 1.23
CA THR A 94 4.35 15.07 1.54
C THR A 94 4.81 15.81 2.80
N VAL A 95 5.23 15.07 3.83
CA VAL A 95 5.80 15.63 5.06
C VAL A 95 7.20 15.08 5.25
N GLU A 96 8.18 15.98 5.28
CA GLU A 96 9.60 15.63 5.44
C GLU A 96 10.03 15.83 6.89
N TYR A 97 10.58 14.77 7.48
CA TYR A 97 11.27 14.78 8.77
C TYR A 97 12.75 14.47 8.57
N THR A 98 13.56 14.73 9.58
CA THR A 98 15.01 14.41 9.54
C THR A 98 15.27 12.91 9.33
N THR A 99 14.40 12.04 9.88
CA THR A 99 14.60 10.59 9.90
C THR A 99 13.82 9.84 8.83
N HIS A 100 12.71 10.40 8.37
CA HIS A 100 11.81 9.76 7.42
C HIS A 100 11.02 10.79 6.61
N THR A 101 10.47 10.37 5.48
CA THR A 101 9.45 11.12 4.75
C THR A 101 8.14 10.36 4.81
N ILE A 102 7.04 11.10 4.99
CA ILE A 102 5.69 10.58 4.88
C ILE A 102 5.12 11.07 3.56
N PHE A 103 4.74 10.12 2.71
CA PHE A 103 3.96 10.37 1.51
C PHE A 103 2.53 9.93 1.77
N SER A 104 1.53 10.68 1.32
CA SER A 104 0.13 10.32 1.53
C SER A 104 -0.70 10.52 0.28
N ILE A 105 -1.60 9.58 0.00
CA ILE A 105 -2.71 9.77 -0.95
C ILE A 105 -4.04 9.63 -0.22
N GLN A 106 -5.00 10.45 -0.63
CA GLN A 106 -6.41 10.31 -0.28
C GLN A 106 -7.17 9.97 -1.57
N ARG A 107 -7.98 8.93 -1.53
CA ARG A 107 -8.86 8.54 -2.64
C ARG A 107 -10.18 7.98 -2.14
N ARG A 108 -11.15 7.85 -3.03
CA ARG A 108 -12.37 7.09 -2.73
C ARG A 108 -12.10 5.60 -2.70
N LEU A 109 -12.91 4.88 -1.92
CA LEU A 109 -12.91 3.42 -1.90
C LEU A 109 -13.37 2.82 -3.23
N VAL A 110 -14.39 3.42 -3.84
CA VAL A 110 -14.93 3.02 -5.15
C VAL A 110 -14.96 4.26 -6.03
N THR A 111 -14.25 4.22 -7.15
CA THR A 111 -14.08 5.37 -8.03
C THR A 111 -14.99 5.32 -9.24
N GLY A 112 -15.31 4.11 -9.69
CA GLY A 112 -16.08 3.87 -10.90
C GLY A 112 -15.24 3.96 -12.18
N ASP A 113 -13.92 4.15 -12.05
CA ASP A 113 -12.96 3.95 -13.12
C ASP A 113 -12.71 2.44 -13.36
N LEU A 114 -12.55 2.07 -14.62
CA LEU A 114 -12.20 0.71 -15.04
C LEU A 114 -10.73 0.37 -14.81
N PHE A 115 -9.87 1.37 -14.66
CA PHE A 115 -8.43 1.21 -14.44
C PHE A 115 -8.07 1.11 -12.94
N ASP A 116 -8.98 1.55 -12.08
CA ASP A 116 -8.81 1.48 -10.63
C ASP A 116 -9.09 0.11 -10.03
N THR A 117 -8.46 -0.12 -8.87
CA THR A 117 -8.87 -1.20 -7.97
C THR A 117 -9.88 -0.68 -6.96
N ASP A 118 -11.13 -1.13 -7.05
CA ASP A 118 -12.15 -0.89 -6.02
C ASP A 118 -11.73 -1.52 -4.68
N LEU A 119 -11.73 -0.69 -3.63
CA LEU A 119 -11.36 -1.01 -2.27
C LEU A 119 -12.61 -1.31 -1.45
N VAL A 120 -12.78 -2.57 -1.08
CA VAL A 120 -13.91 -3.07 -0.30
C VAL A 120 -13.39 -3.52 1.04
N LEU A 121 -14.01 -3.04 2.11
CA LEU A 121 -13.66 -3.42 3.47
C LEU A 121 -13.74 -4.94 3.67
N GLU A 122 -12.91 -5.41 4.59
CA GLU A 122 -12.66 -6.79 4.94
C GLU A 122 -12.14 -7.64 3.78
N ARG A 123 -11.70 -7.04 2.66
CA ARG A 123 -11.11 -7.81 1.55
C ARG A 123 -9.58 -7.81 1.56
N PRO A 124 -8.97 -8.93 1.13
CA PRO A 124 -7.54 -9.00 0.90
C PRO A 124 -7.12 -8.24 -0.36
N TYR A 125 -6.01 -7.52 -0.25
CA TYR A 125 -5.32 -6.82 -1.32
C TYR A 125 -3.82 -7.13 -1.25
N MET A 126 -3.11 -6.84 -2.34
CA MET A 126 -1.66 -6.83 -2.35
C MET A 126 -1.19 -5.41 -2.62
N ILE A 127 -0.37 -4.88 -1.71
CA ILE A 127 0.40 -3.67 -1.97
C ILE A 127 1.70 -4.06 -2.66
N LYS A 128 2.04 -3.40 -3.76
CA LYS A 128 3.37 -3.43 -4.37
C LYS A 128 4.05 -2.11 -4.11
N TRP A 129 5.37 -2.12 -3.99
CA TRP A 129 6.17 -0.91 -3.88
C TRP A 129 7.41 -1.04 -4.77
N ALA A 130 7.87 0.10 -5.29
CA ALA A 130 9.10 0.19 -6.06
C ALA A 130 9.81 1.53 -5.79
N LEU A 131 11.14 1.51 -5.83
CA LEU A 131 11.99 2.69 -5.72
C LEU A 131 12.90 2.73 -6.95
N GLY A 132 13.11 3.91 -7.52
CA GLY A 132 14.00 4.04 -8.66
C GLY A 132 14.57 5.44 -8.85
N VAL A 133 15.42 5.56 -9.86
CA VAL A 133 16.08 6.80 -10.25
C VAL A 133 15.45 7.35 -11.52
N MET A 134 15.65 8.65 -11.76
CA MET A 134 15.30 9.25 -13.05
C MET A 134 16.45 9.06 -14.03
N GLU A 135 16.14 8.70 -15.28
CA GLU A 135 17.11 8.66 -16.37
C GLU A 135 16.61 9.56 -17.51
N ASP A 136 17.44 10.49 -17.97
CA ASP A 136 17.10 11.45 -19.03
C ASP A 136 15.81 12.27 -18.78
N GLY A 137 15.45 12.46 -17.51
CA GLY A 137 14.25 13.20 -17.09
C GLY A 137 12.96 12.36 -17.08
N GLU A 138 13.07 11.05 -17.28
CA GLU A 138 11.94 10.11 -17.24
C GLU A 138 12.09 9.13 -16.06
N VAL A 139 10.95 8.58 -15.62
CA VAL A 139 10.90 7.52 -14.61
C VAL A 139 11.54 6.27 -15.19
N ALA A 140 12.77 5.95 -14.75
CA ALA A 140 13.48 4.77 -15.20
C ALA A 140 12.98 3.52 -14.48
N GLN A 141 13.24 2.34 -15.06
CA GLN A 141 12.91 1.07 -14.44
C GLN A 141 13.63 0.90 -13.10
N HIS A 142 12.91 0.49 -12.06
CA HIS A 142 13.50 0.17 -10.75
C HIS A 142 14.45 -1.03 -10.84
N GLY A 143 15.38 -1.14 -9.89
CA GLY A 143 16.24 -2.32 -9.75
C GLY A 143 15.46 -3.56 -9.28
N MET A 144 16.00 -4.76 -9.55
CA MET A 144 15.39 -6.02 -9.08
C MET A 144 15.32 -6.15 -7.56
N LEU A 145 16.18 -5.43 -6.83
CA LEU A 145 16.18 -5.42 -5.37
C LEU A 145 15.35 -4.28 -4.79
N ASP A 146 14.90 -3.35 -5.63
CA ASP A 146 14.24 -2.09 -5.25
C ASP A 146 12.73 -2.17 -5.47
N ILE A 147 12.20 -3.39 -5.36
CA ILE A 147 10.78 -3.72 -5.47
C ILE A 147 10.41 -4.71 -4.38
N GLY A 148 9.17 -4.65 -3.94
CA GLY A 148 8.57 -5.68 -3.11
C GLY A 148 7.06 -5.61 -3.15
N PHE A 149 6.44 -6.48 -2.38
CA PHE A 149 5.01 -6.54 -2.23
C PHE A 149 4.69 -7.12 -0.85
N GLU A 150 3.48 -6.85 -0.37
CA GLU A 150 2.92 -7.43 0.84
C GLU A 150 1.42 -7.62 0.66
N TYR A 151 0.86 -8.64 1.31
CA TYR A 151 -0.60 -8.80 1.36
C TYR A 151 -1.14 -8.10 2.61
N PHE A 152 -2.36 -7.62 2.53
CA PHE A 152 -3.07 -7.10 3.69
C PHE A 152 -4.58 -7.26 3.51
N VAL A 153 -5.31 -7.33 4.62
CA VAL A 153 -6.78 -7.17 4.60
C VAL A 153 -7.12 -5.72 4.88
N LEU A 154 -7.88 -5.10 3.99
CA LEU A 154 -8.38 -3.76 4.20
C LEU A 154 -9.49 -3.79 5.26
N SER A 155 -9.18 -3.50 6.52
CA SER A 155 -10.15 -3.52 7.63
C SER A 155 -10.13 -2.18 8.37
N GLU A 156 -11.10 -1.91 9.24
CA GLU A 156 -11.03 -0.82 10.22
C GLU A 156 -10.29 -1.20 11.51
N LEU A 157 -10.19 -2.51 11.79
CA LEU A 157 -9.60 -3.08 13.01
C LEU A 157 -8.39 -3.95 12.67
N TYR A 158 -7.56 -3.48 11.75
CA TYR A 158 -6.42 -4.24 11.26
C TYR A 158 -5.30 -4.36 12.31
N GLU A 159 -4.93 -5.60 12.61
CA GLU A 159 -3.74 -5.98 13.35
C GLU A 159 -2.79 -6.71 12.39
N ASP A 160 -1.65 -6.08 12.07
CA ASP A 160 -0.59 -6.73 11.30
C ASP A 160 0.01 -7.88 12.12
N ARG A 161 -0.10 -9.09 11.59
CA ARG A 161 0.39 -10.31 12.25
C ARG A 161 1.78 -10.73 11.79
N ASN A 162 2.44 -9.98 10.89
CA ASN A 162 3.83 -10.08 10.43
C ASN A 162 4.35 -11.48 10.05
N HIS A 163 3.49 -12.50 10.04
CA HIS A 163 3.77 -13.87 9.67
C HIS A 163 2.91 -14.20 8.45
N ASP A 164 3.57 -14.17 7.29
CA ASP A 164 3.26 -14.94 6.09
C ASP A 164 1.82 -14.90 5.54
N GLU A 165 1.25 -13.70 5.42
CA GLU A 165 -0.01 -13.51 4.68
C GLU A 165 0.02 -14.05 3.24
N MET A 166 1.20 -14.25 2.63
CA MET A 166 1.35 -14.93 1.33
C MET A 166 0.80 -16.37 1.31
N THR A 167 0.80 -17.10 2.43
CA THR A 167 0.23 -18.46 2.50
C THR A 167 -1.27 -18.45 2.77
N VAL A 168 -1.78 -17.33 3.29
CA VAL A 168 -3.18 -17.12 3.68
C VAL A 168 -3.97 -16.43 2.56
N TYR A 169 -3.32 -15.53 1.82
CA TYR A 169 -3.89 -14.70 0.77
C TYR A 169 -3.05 -14.82 -0.51
N GLY A 170 -3.73 -14.97 -1.64
CA GLY A 170 -3.18 -14.95 -2.98
C GLY A 170 -4.10 -15.63 -3.99
N PRO A 171 -3.79 -15.55 -5.30
CA PRO A 171 -4.59 -16.09 -6.41
C PRO A 171 -4.80 -17.62 -6.36
N PHE A 172 -4.01 -18.32 -5.54
CA PHE A 172 -4.05 -19.77 -5.38
C PHE A 172 -4.84 -20.21 -4.13
N VAL A 173 -5.42 -19.26 -3.40
CA VAL A 173 -6.28 -19.52 -2.24
C VAL A 173 -7.73 -19.56 -2.68
N ASN A 174 -8.47 -20.59 -2.28
CA ASN A 174 -9.91 -20.63 -2.47
C ASN A 174 -10.57 -19.69 -1.46
N TYR A 175 -10.79 -18.44 -1.87
CA TYR A 175 -11.56 -17.50 -1.07
C TYR A 175 -13.01 -17.98 -0.91
N PRO A 176 -13.62 -17.85 0.29
CA PRO A 176 -15.05 -18.06 0.47
C PRO A 176 -15.85 -17.24 -0.58
N PRO A 177 -16.99 -17.74 -1.08
CA PRO A 177 -17.73 -17.10 -2.19
C PRO A 177 -18.13 -15.64 -1.96
N GLU A 178 -18.22 -15.22 -0.70
CA GLU A 178 -18.46 -13.83 -0.25
C GLU A 178 -17.33 -12.83 -0.53
N TYR A 179 -16.11 -13.31 -0.77
CA TYR A 179 -15.00 -12.49 -1.25
C TYR A 179 -14.98 -12.40 -2.78
N ASN A 180 -15.52 -13.43 -3.45
CA ASN A 180 -15.59 -13.52 -4.92
C ASN A 180 -16.84 -12.85 -5.52
N ASN A 181 -17.80 -12.40 -4.71
CA ASN A 181 -18.98 -11.63 -5.10
C ASN A 181 -19.35 -10.67 -3.97
N PRO A 182 -19.75 -9.41 -4.24
CA PRO A 182 -20.12 -8.45 -3.19
C PRO A 182 -21.34 -8.97 -2.41
N PRO A 183 -21.25 -9.23 -1.09
CA PRO A 183 -22.43 -9.59 -0.31
C PRO A 183 -23.10 -8.34 0.26
N PHE A 184 -24.43 -8.33 0.23
CA PHE A 184 -25.27 -7.38 0.98
C PHE A 184 -24.92 -7.43 2.48
N GLU A 185 -24.54 -6.28 3.03
CA GLU A 185 -24.41 -5.92 4.46
C GLU A 185 -24.10 -7.07 5.44
N ARG A 186 -22.86 -7.10 5.97
CA ARG A 186 -22.49 -8.01 7.06
C ARG A 186 -22.29 -7.26 8.38
N LYS A 187 -22.91 -7.79 9.44
CA LYS A 187 -22.94 -7.23 10.79
C LYS A 187 -21.75 -7.69 11.65
N PRO A 188 -21.39 -6.94 12.72
CA PRO A 188 -20.17 -7.14 13.53
C PRO A 188 -20.09 -8.43 14.36
N GLU A 189 -21.10 -9.31 14.28
CA GLU A 189 -21.30 -10.43 15.20
C GLU A 189 -20.51 -11.68 14.81
N ASN A 190 -19.85 -11.70 13.65
CA ASN A 190 -19.22 -12.88 13.06
C ASN A 190 -17.70 -12.99 13.30
N PHE A 191 -17.15 -12.23 14.25
CA PHE A 191 -15.70 -12.03 14.42
C PHE A 191 -14.94 -13.16 15.16
N GLU A 192 -15.59 -14.25 15.59
CA GLU A 192 -14.98 -15.24 16.50
C GLU A 192 -14.17 -16.40 15.87
N TRP A 193 -13.89 -16.42 14.56
CA TRP A 193 -13.35 -17.64 13.92
C TRP A 193 -11.84 -17.68 13.55
N SER A 194 -11.01 -16.70 13.93
CA SER A 194 -9.58 -16.69 13.51
C SER A 194 -8.56 -17.09 14.61
N MET A 195 -8.97 -17.78 15.67
CA MET A 195 -8.08 -18.13 16.81
C MET A 195 -7.60 -19.60 16.84
N MET A 196 -7.83 -20.39 15.78
CA MET A 196 -7.50 -21.82 15.78
C MET A 196 -6.70 -22.22 14.53
N VAL A 197 -5.42 -21.81 14.46
CA VAL A 197 -4.41 -22.55 13.69
C VAL A 197 -3.19 -22.70 14.59
N GLU A 198 -2.88 -23.95 14.91
CA GLU A 198 -2.11 -24.44 16.05
C GLU A 198 -0.59 -24.26 15.89
N ASP A 199 0.03 -23.57 16.86
CA ASP A 199 1.05 -24.03 17.83
C ASP A 199 2.18 -25.04 17.44
N TYR A 200 2.41 -25.42 16.17
CA TYR A 200 3.33 -26.54 15.86
C TYR A 200 4.76 -26.20 15.39
N PHE A 201 5.18 -24.94 15.32
CA PHE A 201 6.57 -24.58 14.97
C PHE A 201 7.12 -23.40 15.79
N MET A 202 7.17 -23.55 17.12
CA MET A 202 7.85 -22.59 18.00
C MET A 202 9.36 -22.88 18.05
N GLY A 203 10.10 -22.39 17.05
CA GLY A 203 11.48 -21.94 17.24
C GLY A 203 11.46 -20.53 17.82
N GLU A 204 12.44 -20.18 18.67
CA GLU A 204 12.46 -18.96 19.51
C GLU A 204 11.87 -17.72 18.81
N VAL A 205 10.73 -17.28 19.33
CA VAL A 205 9.96 -16.13 18.86
C VAL A 205 10.72 -14.85 19.17
N PHE A 206 10.94 -14.05 18.14
CA PHE A 206 11.39 -12.67 18.26
C PHE A 206 10.25 -11.85 18.89
N ASP A 207 10.51 -11.26 20.06
CA ASP A 207 9.56 -10.44 20.82
C ASP A 207 9.68 -8.95 20.41
N PRO A 208 8.72 -8.39 19.67
CA PRO A 208 8.75 -7.00 19.22
C PRO A 208 8.46 -5.98 20.35
N GLU A 209 8.12 -6.38 21.57
CA GLU A 209 7.90 -5.44 22.69
C GLU A 209 9.16 -4.66 23.09
N ASN A 210 10.34 -5.04 22.59
CA ASN A 210 11.62 -4.37 22.89
C ASN A 210 12.13 -3.40 21.80
N PHE A 211 11.40 -3.17 20.71
CA PHE A 211 11.83 -2.25 19.65
C PHE A 211 10.90 -1.03 19.54
N TYR A 212 10.79 -0.27 20.64
CA TYR A 212 10.32 1.11 20.55
C TYR A 212 11.41 1.95 19.88
N ILE A 213 11.18 2.38 18.63
CA ILE A 213 11.71 3.68 18.19
C ILE A 213 10.82 4.71 18.88
N SER A 214 11.11 4.99 20.15
CA SER A 214 10.63 6.21 20.77
C SER A 214 11.41 7.35 20.13
N ASP A 215 10.72 8.23 19.41
CA ASP A 215 11.17 9.60 19.21
C ASP A 215 10.66 10.41 20.42
N PRO A 216 11.48 10.65 21.46
CA PRO A 216 11.04 11.33 22.67
C PRO A 216 11.13 12.86 22.54
N GLU A 217 11.65 13.39 21.44
CA GLU A 217 11.96 14.81 21.27
C GLU A 217 11.64 15.24 19.82
N GLY A 218 10.35 15.48 19.56
CA GLY A 218 9.85 15.86 18.23
C GLY A 218 10.57 17.08 17.64
N ASP A 219 11.38 16.81 16.63
CA ASP A 219 11.91 17.83 15.72
C ASP A 219 10.76 18.40 14.85
N PRO A 220 10.82 19.70 14.49
CA PRO A 220 9.73 20.36 13.78
C PRO A 220 9.57 19.78 12.36
N ALA A 221 8.38 19.23 12.08
CA ALA A 221 7.96 18.81 10.75
C ALA A 221 7.91 20.01 9.78
N ILE A 222 8.50 19.89 8.59
CA ILE A 222 8.27 20.85 7.51
C ILE A 222 7.06 20.34 6.73
N VAL A 223 5.90 20.96 6.96
CA VAL A 223 4.69 20.69 6.17
C VAL A 223 4.79 21.47 4.87
N LEU A 224 5.03 20.76 3.78
CA LEU A 224 5.02 21.33 2.43
C LEU A 224 3.68 20.99 1.79
N ALA A 225 2.67 21.83 2.03
CA ALA A 225 1.44 21.79 1.24
C ALA A 225 1.76 22.41 -0.14
N ALA A 226 1.52 21.66 -1.22
CA ALA A 226 1.50 22.24 -2.56
C ALA A 226 0.32 23.22 -2.69
N PRO A 227 0.50 24.36 -3.40
CA PRO A 227 -0.55 25.37 -3.62
C PRO A 227 -1.70 24.87 -4.50
#